data_AF-A0A1F9TD78-F1
#
_entry.id   AF-A0A1F9TD78-F1
#
_cell.length_a   1.000
_cell.length_b   1.000
_cell.length_c   1.000
_cell.angle_alpha   90.00
_cell.angle_beta   90.00
_cell.angle_gamma   90.00
#
_symmetry.space_group_name_H-M   'P 1'
#
loop_
_entity.id
_entity.type
_entity.pdbx_description
1 polymer ?
#
loop_
_entity_poly.entity_id
_entity_poly.type
_entity_poly.pdbx_seq_one_letter_code
_entity_poly.pdbx_strand_id
1 'polypeptide(L)'
;MPRLSAWTKARRIAAACLFVAAAAAAAVRYYRYEYNSFEAKGARAARADYKKGIFMLRGHGLPSDCGLAYRELLKERFDITLYNQGCLVDYGEVEFDEGYNAVSQALLTKRFGRDIFTETRADACTDKRPPADEWAQNLTPREKAIRQQYTGK
;
A
#
# COMPACT_ATOMS: atom_id res chain seq x y z
N MET A 1 63.43 -1.63 18.38
CA MET A 1 62.02 -1.25 18.10
C MET A 1 61.90 0.27 18.20
N PRO A 2 61.60 1.01 17.13
CA PRO A 2 61.52 2.47 17.19
C PRO A 2 60.31 2.92 18.02
N ARG A 3 60.58 3.69 19.08
CA ARG A 3 59.56 4.28 19.97
C ARG A 3 58.90 5.43 19.22
N LEU A 4 57.64 5.25 18.78
CA LEU A 4 56.86 6.33 18.18
C LEU A 4 56.83 7.54 19.12
N SER A 5 57.07 8.74 18.58
CA SER A 5 57.01 9.97 19.36
C SER A 5 55.60 10.18 19.92
N ALA A 6 55.50 10.86 21.07
CA ALA A 6 54.21 11.17 21.68
C ALA A 6 53.26 11.86 20.69
N TRP A 7 53.81 12.66 19.79
CA TRP A 7 53.10 13.36 18.73
C TRP A 7 52.45 12.42 17.70
N THR A 8 53.14 11.36 17.28
CA THR A 8 52.58 10.38 16.33
C THR A 8 51.47 9.54 16.97
N LYS A 9 51.59 9.22 18.26
CA LYS A 9 50.53 8.52 19.01
C LYS A 9 49.28 9.38 19.17
N ALA A 10 49.44 10.65 19.54
CA ALA A 10 48.34 11.60 19.66
C ALA A 10 47.59 11.80 18.33
N ARG A 11 48.32 11.94 17.21
CA ARG A 11 47.70 12.04 15.87
C ARG A 11 46.91 10.80 15.48
N ARG A 12 47.40 9.60 15.82
CA ARG A 12 46.67 8.34 15.56
C ARG A 12 45.39 8.23 16.39
N ILE A 13 45.43 8.62 17.66
CA ILE A 13 44.24 8.64 18.52
C ILE A 13 43.22 9.65 18.00
N ALA A 14 43.65 10.88 17.68
CA ALA A 14 42.77 11.90 17.12
C ALA A 14 42.13 11.47 15.80
N ALA A 15 42.90 10.85 14.90
CA ALA A 15 42.39 10.31 13.64
C ALA A 15 41.37 9.18 13.86
N ALA A 16 41.63 8.28 14.81
CA ALA A 16 40.69 7.21 15.18
C ALA A 16 39.39 7.78 15.76
N CYS A 17 39.48 8.79 16.65
CA CYS A 17 38.30 9.46 17.19
C CYS A 17 37.47 10.15 16.10
N LEU A 18 38.12 10.84 15.15
CA LEU A 18 37.44 11.46 14.01
C LEU A 18 36.74 10.42 13.13
N PHE A 19 37.39 9.28 12.87
CA PHE A 19 36.80 8.20 12.08
C PHE A 19 35.55 7.63 12.76
N VAL A 20 35.62 7.34 14.06
CA VAL A 20 34.47 6.85 14.84
C VAL A 20 33.33 7.87 14.84
N ALA A 21 33.64 9.15 15.03
CA ALA A 21 32.64 10.22 15.01
C ALA A 21 31.97 10.35 13.62
N ALA A 22 32.75 10.26 12.53
CA ALA A 22 32.23 10.30 11.18
C ALA A 22 31.34 9.08 10.86
N ALA A 23 31.75 7.88 11.28
CA ALA A 23 30.95 6.66 11.12
C ALA A 23 29.62 6.74 11.88
N ALA A 24 29.64 7.24 13.13
CA ALA A 24 28.43 7.44 13.91
C ALA A 24 27.48 8.48 13.26
N ALA A 25 28.02 9.60 12.76
CA ALA A 25 27.22 10.61 12.07
C ALA A 25 26.60 10.07 10.77
N ALA A 26 27.35 9.27 10.00
CA ALA A 26 26.85 8.61 8.80
C ALA A 26 25.71 7.63 9.13
N ALA A 27 25.86 6.82 10.18
CA ALA A 27 24.82 5.92 10.64
C ALA A 27 23.55 6.67 11.09
N VAL A 28 23.67 7.72 11.90
CA VAL A 28 22.53 8.56 12.31
C VAL A 28 21.83 9.17 11.09
N ARG A 29 22.59 9.65 10.11
CA ARG A 29 22.04 10.19 8.87
C ARG A 29 21.29 9.12 8.05
N TYR A 30 21.87 7.93 7.93
CA TYR A 30 21.26 6.78 7.26
C TYR A 30 19.95 6.37 7.94
N TYR A 31 19.97 6.11 9.25
CA TYR A 31 18.77 5.78 10.02
C TYR A 31 17.71 6.89 9.95
N ARG A 32 18.13 8.16 9.97
CA ARG A 32 17.20 9.28 9.82
C ARG A 32 16.60 9.33 8.42
N TYR A 33 17.34 8.99 7.38
CA TYR A 33 16.83 8.93 6.02
C TYR A 33 15.79 7.81 5.88
N GLU A 34 16.14 6.60 6.29
CA GLU A 34 15.25 5.43 6.23
C GLU A 34 14.01 5.61 7.12
N TYR A 35 14.15 6.18 8.32
CA TYR A 35 13.02 6.49 9.19
C TYR A 35 12.09 7.58 8.60
N ASN A 36 12.63 8.47 7.77
CA ASN A 36 11.88 9.54 7.13
C ASN A 36 11.40 9.19 5.71
N SER A 37 11.65 7.98 5.22
CA SER A 37 11.06 7.51 3.96
C SER A 37 9.53 7.56 4.05
N PHE A 38 8.88 7.73 2.92
CA PHE A 38 7.42 7.76 2.87
C PHE A 38 6.83 6.41 3.28
N GLU A 39 7.45 5.31 2.85
CA GLU A 39 7.10 3.95 3.27
C GLU A 39 7.14 3.77 4.79
N ALA A 40 8.23 4.17 5.46
CA ALA A 40 8.35 4.05 6.90
C ALA A 40 7.31 4.91 7.64
N LYS A 41 6.95 6.08 7.09
CA LYS A 41 5.85 6.91 7.60
C LYS A 41 4.50 6.21 7.45
N GLY A 42 4.22 5.61 6.29
CA GLY A 42 3.02 4.82 6.02
C GLY A 42 2.86 3.66 6.99
N ALA A 43 3.92 2.88 7.18
CA ALA A 43 3.96 1.77 8.13
C ALA A 43 3.66 2.21 9.57
N ARG A 44 4.17 3.37 10.01
CA ARG A 44 3.87 3.92 11.34
C ARG A 44 2.42 4.39 11.45
N ALA A 45 1.90 5.06 10.42
CA ALA A 45 0.50 5.49 10.38
C ALA A 45 -0.46 4.31 10.49
N ALA A 46 -0.23 3.23 9.73
CA ALA A 46 -1.04 2.01 9.80
C ALA A 46 -1.07 1.41 11.21
N ARG A 47 0.06 1.34 11.92
CA ARG A 47 0.09 0.87 13.32
C ARG A 47 -0.69 1.79 14.26
N ALA A 48 -0.61 3.10 14.05
CA ALA A 48 -1.32 4.07 14.86
C ALA A 48 -2.83 3.98 14.65
N ASP A 49 -3.28 3.86 13.41
CA ASP A 49 -4.69 3.72 13.06
C ASP A 49 -5.26 2.40 13.55
N TYR A 50 -4.53 1.28 13.39
CA TYR A 50 -4.93 -0.01 13.92
C TYR A 50 -5.15 0.03 15.45
N LYS A 51 -4.26 0.70 16.19
CA LYS A 51 -4.41 0.90 17.65
C LYS A 51 -5.63 1.73 18.02
N LYS A 52 -6.07 2.64 17.14
CA LYS A 52 -7.28 3.45 17.31
C LYS A 52 -8.55 2.74 16.83
N GLY A 53 -8.44 1.52 16.31
CA GLY A 53 -9.57 0.79 15.72
C GLY A 53 -9.99 1.32 14.35
N ILE A 54 -9.13 2.08 13.67
CA ILE A 54 -9.36 2.56 12.31
C ILE A 54 -8.78 1.53 11.35
N PHE A 55 -9.63 0.81 10.64
CA PHE A 55 -9.21 -0.21 9.68
C PHE A 55 -9.40 0.29 8.26
N MET A 56 -8.30 0.45 7.53
CA MET A 56 -8.35 0.90 6.16
C MET A 56 -7.25 0.29 5.29
N LEU A 57 -7.53 0.32 3.99
CA LEU A 57 -6.55 0.16 2.93
C LEU A 57 -6.55 1.41 2.07
N ARG A 58 -5.41 1.72 1.47
CA ARG A 58 -5.24 2.82 0.55
C ARG A 58 -5.06 2.27 -0.85
N GLY A 59 -5.63 2.91 -1.86
CA GLY A 59 -5.57 2.44 -3.23
C GLY A 59 -5.52 3.58 -4.23
N HIS A 60 -5.10 3.25 -5.44
CA HIS A 60 -4.99 4.18 -6.56
C HIS A 60 -5.68 3.61 -7.79
N GLY A 61 -6.00 4.49 -8.72
CA GLY A 61 -6.54 4.14 -10.04
C GLY A 61 -8.01 4.51 -10.20
N LEU A 62 -8.51 4.20 -11.40
CA LEU A 62 -9.90 4.46 -11.78
C LEU A 62 -10.84 3.48 -11.07
N PRO A 63 -12.05 3.91 -10.70
CA PRO A 63 -13.10 3.00 -10.28
C PRO A 63 -13.33 1.91 -11.33
N SER A 64 -13.44 0.67 -10.89
CA SER A 64 -13.89 -0.46 -11.70
C SER A 64 -15.02 -1.18 -10.96
N ASP A 65 -15.88 -1.91 -11.68
CA ASP A 65 -17.00 -2.64 -11.07
C ASP A 65 -16.51 -3.58 -9.95
N CYS A 66 -15.45 -4.35 -10.20
CA CYS A 66 -14.85 -5.17 -9.15
C CYS A 66 -14.27 -4.32 -8.01
N GLY A 67 -13.59 -3.20 -8.30
CA GLY A 67 -13.03 -2.34 -7.26
C GLY A 67 -14.10 -1.71 -6.35
N LEU A 68 -15.24 -1.34 -6.92
CA LEU A 68 -16.39 -0.81 -6.18
C LEU A 68 -17.04 -1.89 -5.31
N ALA A 69 -17.31 -3.07 -5.87
CA ALA A 69 -17.84 -4.22 -5.12
C ALA A 69 -16.88 -4.65 -4.00
N TYR A 70 -15.57 -4.67 -4.28
CA TYR A 70 -14.55 -5.02 -3.29
C TYR A 70 -14.55 -4.04 -2.11
N ARG A 71 -14.66 -2.73 -2.38
CA ARG A 71 -14.77 -1.70 -1.34
C ARG A 71 -16.01 -1.92 -0.47
N GLU A 72 -17.15 -2.21 -1.09
CA GLU A 72 -18.42 -2.44 -0.37
C GLU A 72 -18.32 -3.68 0.52
N LEU A 73 -17.86 -4.81 -0.02
CA LEU A 73 -17.71 -6.05 0.75
C LEU A 73 -16.73 -5.92 1.92
N LEU A 74 -15.61 -5.20 1.74
CA LEU A 74 -14.67 -4.93 2.83
C LEU A 74 -15.33 -4.13 3.97
N LYS A 75 -16.14 -3.12 3.61
CA LYS A 75 -16.83 -2.28 4.58
C LYS A 75 -17.92 -3.06 5.31
N GLU A 76 -18.74 -3.81 4.58
CA GLU A 76 -19.87 -4.56 5.15
C GLU A 76 -19.42 -5.69 6.06
N ARG A 77 -18.43 -6.49 5.63
CA ARG A 77 -18.05 -7.73 6.32
C ARG A 77 -17.05 -7.51 7.44
N PHE A 78 -16.21 -6.48 7.33
CA PHE A 78 -15.05 -6.30 8.20
C PHE A 78 -14.90 -4.88 8.75
N ASP A 79 -15.79 -3.95 8.40
CA ASP A 79 -15.68 -2.53 8.71
C ASP A 79 -14.37 -1.88 8.22
N ILE A 80 -13.80 -2.44 7.13
CA ILE A 80 -12.55 -1.94 6.53
C ILE A 80 -12.89 -0.94 5.43
N THR A 81 -12.28 0.24 5.50
CA THR A 81 -12.46 1.29 4.49
C THR A 81 -11.39 1.20 3.41
N LEU A 82 -11.78 1.11 2.13
CA LEU A 82 -10.86 1.32 1.01
C LEU A 82 -10.89 2.80 0.60
N TYR A 83 -9.81 3.53 0.92
CA TYR A 83 -9.61 4.92 0.54
C TYR A 83 -8.91 5.00 -0.81
N ASN A 84 -9.64 5.40 -1.86
CA ASN A 84 -9.07 5.59 -3.20
C ASN A 84 -8.54 7.03 -3.34
N GLN A 85 -7.24 7.18 -3.60
CA GLN A 85 -6.58 8.47 -3.83
C GLN A 85 -6.72 8.98 -5.28
N GLY A 86 -7.40 8.23 -6.16
CA GLY A 86 -7.54 8.57 -7.57
C GLY A 86 -6.35 8.12 -8.39
N CYS A 87 -6.19 8.72 -9.58
CA CYS A 87 -5.25 8.24 -10.60
C CYS A 87 -3.95 9.04 -10.70
N LEU A 88 -3.98 10.29 -10.26
CA LEU A 88 -2.81 11.17 -10.28
C LEU A 88 -2.26 11.19 -8.87
N VAL A 89 -1.23 10.39 -8.63
CA VAL A 89 -0.53 10.29 -7.35
C VAL A 89 0.95 10.54 -7.54
N ASP A 90 1.57 11.16 -6.53
CA ASP A 90 3.01 11.38 -6.53
C ASP A 90 3.77 10.13 -6.03
N TYR A 91 5.08 10.08 -6.27
CA TYR A 91 5.91 8.93 -5.88
C TYR A 91 5.95 8.70 -4.36
N GLY A 92 5.91 9.78 -3.57
CA GLY A 92 5.91 9.69 -2.11
C GLY A 92 4.59 9.14 -1.58
N GLU A 93 3.46 9.45 -2.21
CA GLU A 93 2.15 8.87 -1.90
C GLU A 93 2.11 7.37 -2.17
N VAL A 94 2.70 6.92 -3.28
CA VAL A 94 2.80 5.49 -3.61
C VAL A 94 3.62 4.75 -2.54
N GLU A 95 4.82 5.24 -2.22
CA GLU A 95 5.66 4.64 -1.17
C GLU A 95 4.93 4.62 0.19
N PHE A 96 4.24 5.72 0.54
CA PHE A 96 3.46 5.78 1.77
C PHE A 96 2.35 4.72 1.80
N ASP A 97 1.61 4.57 0.71
CA ASP A 97 0.51 3.62 0.59
C ASP A 97 1.01 2.18 0.62
N GLU A 98 2.15 1.87 0.00
CA GLU A 98 2.81 0.56 0.09
C GLU A 98 3.14 0.20 1.53
N GLY A 99 3.85 1.09 2.24
CA GLY A 99 4.21 0.87 3.64
C GLY A 99 3.00 0.78 4.56
N TYR A 100 1.96 1.59 4.30
CA TYR A 100 0.70 1.56 5.05
C TYR A 100 -0.03 0.22 4.83
N ASN A 101 -0.24 -0.17 3.58
CA ASN A 101 -1.01 -1.36 3.22
C ASN A 101 -0.33 -2.63 3.66
N ALA A 102 1.00 -2.76 3.51
CA ALA A 102 1.73 -3.94 3.95
C ALA A 102 1.51 -4.23 5.44
N VAL A 103 1.59 -3.18 6.27
CA VAL A 103 1.37 -3.31 7.72
C VAL A 103 -0.11 -3.51 8.06
N SER A 104 -1.01 -2.73 7.45
CA SER A 104 -2.45 -2.83 7.70
C SER A 104 -2.96 -4.24 7.35
N GLN A 105 -2.60 -4.76 6.18
CA GLN A 105 -2.98 -6.11 5.74
C GLN A 105 -2.43 -7.17 6.69
N ALA A 106 -1.14 -7.12 7.05
CA ALA A 106 -0.55 -8.10 7.97
C ALA A 106 -1.26 -8.11 9.34
N LEU A 107 -1.58 -6.93 9.90
CA LEU A 107 -2.28 -6.81 11.17
C LEU A 107 -3.72 -7.33 11.09
N LEU A 108 -4.44 -7.02 10.02
CA LEU A 108 -5.83 -7.44 9.82
C LEU A 108 -5.93 -8.93 9.51
N THR A 109 -5.05 -9.47 8.66
CA THR A 109 -4.94 -10.92 8.43
C THR A 109 -4.68 -11.65 9.74
N LYS A 110 -3.79 -11.12 10.60
CA LYS A 110 -3.56 -11.69 11.93
C LYS A 110 -4.80 -11.58 12.83
N ARG A 111 -5.51 -10.46 12.81
CA ARG A 111 -6.73 -10.22 13.60
C ARG A 111 -7.84 -11.21 13.25
N PHE A 112 -8.04 -11.46 11.96
CA PHE A 112 -9.11 -12.33 11.45
C PHE A 112 -8.68 -13.79 11.27
N GLY A 113 -7.39 -14.09 11.41
CA GLY A 113 -6.85 -15.45 11.32
C GLY A 113 -6.82 -16.03 9.90
N ARG A 114 -7.05 -15.22 8.87
CA ARG A 114 -7.09 -15.62 7.45
C ARG A 114 -6.87 -14.42 6.53
N ASP A 115 -6.56 -14.68 5.27
CA ASP A 115 -6.37 -13.64 4.25
C ASP A 115 -7.72 -13.15 3.68
N ILE A 116 -8.38 -12.30 4.46
CA ILE A 116 -9.66 -11.72 4.10
C ILE A 116 -9.60 -10.87 2.82
N PHE A 117 -8.42 -10.38 2.41
CA PHE A 117 -8.30 -9.49 1.26
C PHE A 117 -8.38 -10.26 -0.05
N THR A 118 -7.62 -11.35 -0.16
CA THR A 118 -7.67 -12.23 -1.32
C THR A 118 -9.05 -12.85 -1.46
N GLU A 119 -9.64 -13.32 -0.37
CA GLU A 119 -10.98 -13.91 -0.36
C GLU A 119 -12.06 -12.89 -0.78
N THR A 120 -12.03 -11.70 -0.21
CA THR A 120 -13.02 -10.66 -0.55
C THR A 120 -12.84 -10.16 -1.98
N ARG A 121 -11.61 -10.10 -2.49
CA ARG A 121 -11.35 -9.73 -3.88
C ARG A 121 -11.84 -10.80 -4.84
N ALA A 122 -11.67 -12.08 -4.51
CA ALA A 122 -12.22 -13.17 -5.31
C ALA A 122 -13.74 -13.05 -5.39
N ASP A 123 -14.43 -12.85 -4.26
CA ASP A 123 -15.89 -12.66 -4.23
C ASP A 123 -16.34 -11.44 -5.04
N ALA A 124 -15.62 -10.32 -4.93
CA ALA A 124 -15.94 -9.07 -5.63
C ALA A 124 -15.71 -9.14 -7.15
N CYS A 125 -14.63 -9.83 -7.56
CA CYS A 125 -14.24 -9.98 -8.96
C CYS A 125 -14.81 -11.26 -9.60
N THR A 126 -15.57 -12.06 -8.86
CA THR A 126 -16.29 -13.19 -9.47
C THR A 126 -17.25 -12.57 -10.49
N ASP A 127 -17.19 -13.03 -11.74
CA ASP A 127 -17.98 -12.53 -12.86
C ASP A 127 -19.48 -12.76 -12.58
N LYS A 128 -20.08 -11.90 -11.76
CA LYS A 128 -21.52 -11.75 -11.59
C LYS A 128 -22.05 -10.76 -12.62
N ARG A 129 -21.38 -10.58 -13.76
CA ARG A 129 -22.09 -10.09 -14.93
C ARG A 129 -23.17 -11.13 -15.20
N PRO A 130 -24.47 -10.78 -15.16
CA PRO A 130 -25.49 -11.66 -15.69
C PRO A 130 -24.99 -12.19 -17.04
N PRO A 131 -25.11 -13.49 -17.33
CA PRO A 131 -24.63 -14.03 -18.59
C PRO A 131 -25.18 -13.15 -19.73
N ALA A 132 -24.39 -12.96 -20.78
CA ALA A 132 -24.64 -11.89 -21.78
C ALA A 132 -26.04 -11.97 -22.45
N ASP A 133 -26.75 -13.08 -22.26
CA ASP A 133 -28.12 -13.35 -22.63
C ASP A 133 -29.17 -12.78 -21.65
N GLU A 134 -28.91 -12.65 -20.36
CA GLU A 134 -29.87 -12.15 -19.36
C GLU A 134 -30.18 -10.65 -19.55
N TRP A 135 -29.17 -9.81 -19.85
CA TRP A 135 -29.42 -8.42 -20.25
C TRP A 135 -30.09 -8.31 -21.62
N ALA A 136 -29.80 -9.25 -22.54
CA ALA A 136 -30.39 -9.25 -23.88
C ALA A 136 -31.89 -9.56 -23.84
N GLN A 137 -32.34 -10.35 -22.86
CA GLN A 137 -33.74 -10.71 -22.66
C GLN A 137 -34.59 -9.50 -22.24
N ASN A 138 -34.01 -8.56 -21.47
CA ASN A 138 -34.70 -7.38 -20.93
C ASN A 138 -34.55 -6.10 -21.76
N LEU A 139 -33.89 -6.16 -22.94
CA LEU A 139 -33.82 -5.00 -23.83
C LEU A 139 -35.21 -4.62 -24.35
N THR A 140 -35.51 -3.32 -24.32
CA THR A 140 -36.68 -2.77 -25.01
C THR A 140 -36.58 -3.05 -26.52
N PRO A 141 -37.70 -3.05 -27.27
CA PRO A 141 -37.67 -3.23 -28.71
C PRO A 141 -36.71 -2.28 -29.44
N ARG A 142 -36.56 -1.04 -28.94
CA ARG A 142 -35.64 -0.04 -29.48
C ARG A 142 -34.17 -0.41 -29.27
N GLU A 143 -33.82 -0.89 -28.09
CA GLU A 143 -32.45 -1.28 -27.77
C GLU A 143 -32.04 -2.57 -28.49
N LYS A 144 -33.00 -3.48 -28.73
CA LYS A 144 -32.79 -4.67 -29.58
C LYS A 144 -32.47 -4.26 -31.03
N ALA A 145 -33.20 -3.30 -31.58
CA ALA A 145 -32.96 -2.79 -32.94
C ALA A 145 -31.59 -2.11 -33.08
N ILE A 146 -31.20 -1.30 -32.09
CA ILE A 146 -29.87 -0.67 -32.04
C ILE A 146 -28.79 -1.74 -31.99
N ARG A 147 -28.92 -2.74 -31.11
CA ARG A 147 -27.94 -3.83 -31.01
C ARG A 147 -27.78 -4.57 -32.34
N GLN A 148 -28.88 -4.90 -33.01
CA GLN A 148 -28.87 -5.59 -34.30
C GLN A 148 -28.16 -4.77 -35.40
N GLN A 149 -28.33 -3.44 -35.39
CA GLN A 149 -27.65 -2.53 -36.32
C GLN A 149 -26.11 -2.54 -36.14
N TYR A 150 -25.62 -2.73 -34.91
CA TYR A 150 -24.19 -2.67 -34.61
C TYR A 150 -23.50 -4.05 -34.52
N THR A 151 -24.22 -5.14 -34.32
CA THR A 151 -23.63 -6.49 -34.19
C THR A 151 -23.67 -7.33 -35.48
N GLY A 152 -24.37 -6.88 -36.53
CA GLY A 152 -24.31 -7.49 -37.87
C GLY A 152 -24.78 -8.96 -37.96
N LYS A 153 -25.55 -9.43 -36.97
CA LYS A 153 -26.25 -10.72 -36.95
C LYS A 153 -27.73 -10.48 -36.76
#